data_AF-A0AA35WRG2-F1
#
_entry.id   AF-A0AA35WRG2-F1
#
_cell.length_a   1.000
_cell.length_b   1.000
_cell.length_c   1.000
_cell.angle_alpha   90.00
_cell.angle_beta   90.00
_cell.angle_gamma   90.00
#
_symmetry.space_group_name_H-M   'P 1'
#
loop_
_entity.id
_entity.type
_entity.pdbx_description
1 polymer ?
#
loop_
_entity_poly.entity_id
_entity_poly.type
_entity_poly.pdbx_seq_one_letter_code
_entity_poly.pdbx_strand_id
1 'polypeptide(L)'
;MLDESGVASLASIVGDENVLADADSLDRYTGDSLSPSRAFGAAAAFERLADVVVRPGCTSEVAEVVRWANEHQIPIVPYGGGTGVMGAVVPERGGIVLDVKRMNRVLEIDPESLTARVDAGVVLEELETVLAEHGLMIGHDPYSVPIATVAGTISTNGVGYRACAHGPMGDQLVGLEAVLPDGRIIETRDVPKYSSGPNLNHLFIGAEGTFGVITRATIRIYRVPESAQFASVGFDTFDEGFAAATEMLALGIRPSLLDLTEEDEEVTLHLLFEGFTEGVAPRRSGRQQSVTQRVAIPLEQSPLNTTGQFGATQRKATS
;
A
#
# COMPACT_ATOMS: atom_id res chain seq x y z
N MET A 1 30.04 -2.27 11.09
CA MET A 1 29.79 -3.72 11.12
C MET A 1 29.37 -4.01 12.53
N LEU A 2 28.16 -4.53 12.71
CA LEU A 2 27.63 -4.89 14.02
C LEU A 2 28.44 -6.09 14.56
N ASP A 3 28.94 -6.01 15.78
CA ASP A 3 29.66 -7.12 16.43
C ASP A 3 28.69 -8.02 17.22
N GLU A 4 29.20 -9.15 17.73
CA GLU A 4 28.39 -10.10 18.51
C GLU A 4 27.77 -9.46 19.76
N SER A 5 28.46 -8.48 20.37
CA SER A 5 27.94 -7.72 21.51
C SER A 5 26.73 -6.86 21.13
N GLY A 6 26.76 -6.28 19.92
CA GLY A 6 25.63 -5.53 19.37
C GLY A 6 24.41 -6.41 19.12
N VAL A 7 24.61 -7.60 18.55
CA VAL A 7 23.54 -8.59 18.33
C VAL A 7 22.91 -9.00 19.67
N ALA A 8 23.73 -9.32 20.68
CA ALA A 8 23.24 -9.67 22.01
C ALA A 8 22.47 -8.52 22.69
N SER A 9 22.89 -7.28 22.48
CA SER A 9 22.19 -6.09 23.00
C SER A 9 20.81 -5.95 22.37
N LEU A 10 20.70 -6.10 21.05
CA LEU A 10 19.41 -6.07 20.34
C LEU A 10 18.51 -7.22 20.78
N ALA A 11 19.07 -8.41 20.97
CA ALA A 11 18.33 -9.57 21.45
C ALA A 11 17.78 -9.39 22.86
N SER A 12 18.46 -8.64 23.73
CA SER A 12 17.93 -8.28 25.05
C SER A 12 16.69 -7.37 24.98
N ILE A 13 16.50 -6.65 23.87
CA ILE A 13 15.35 -5.74 23.64
C ILE A 13 14.17 -6.53 23.05
N VAL A 14 14.40 -7.31 21.99
CA VAL A 14 13.31 -7.94 21.21
C VAL A 14 13.16 -9.45 21.42
N GLY A 15 14.08 -10.10 22.13
CA GLY A 15 14.21 -11.55 22.23
C GLY A 15 15.11 -12.14 21.14
N ASP A 16 15.85 -13.21 21.47
CA ASP A 16 16.82 -13.86 20.57
C ASP A 16 16.19 -14.30 19.24
N GLU A 17 14.96 -14.83 19.28
CA GLU A 17 14.25 -15.32 18.10
C GLU A 17 13.81 -14.21 17.13
N ASN A 18 13.94 -12.96 17.54
CA ASN A 18 13.53 -11.77 16.79
C ASN A 18 14.72 -10.96 16.26
N VAL A 19 15.93 -11.51 16.36
CA VAL A 19 17.17 -10.97 15.78
C VAL A 19 17.70 -11.98 14.76
N LEU A 20 17.65 -11.63 13.48
CA LEU A 20 18.05 -12.52 12.38
C LEU A 20 19.37 -12.03 11.78
N ALA A 21 20.38 -12.89 11.79
CA ALA A 21 21.72 -12.63 11.25
C ALA A 21 22.21 -13.75 10.32
N ASP A 22 21.37 -14.76 10.02
CA ASP A 22 21.69 -15.81 9.08
C ASP A 22 21.62 -15.31 7.63
N ALA A 23 22.38 -15.95 6.74
CA ALA A 23 22.53 -15.50 5.36
C ALA A 23 21.21 -15.44 4.58
N ASP A 24 20.28 -16.37 4.83
CA ASP A 24 19.01 -16.43 4.11
C ASP A 24 18.09 -15.27 4.54
N SER A 25 18.05 -14.96 5.84
CA SER A 25 17.34 -13.79 6.36
C SER A 25 17.94 -12.49 5.82
N LEU A 26 19.27 -12.35 5.84
CA LEU A 26 19.90 -11.13 5.33
C LEU A 26 19.65 -10.96 3.83
N ASP A 27 19.67 -12.02 3.02
CA ASP A 27 19.30 -11.96 1.61
C ASP A 27 17.85 -11.54 1.41
N ARG A 28 16.92 -12.10 2.19
CA ARG A 28 15.47 -11.84 2.04
C ARG A 28 15.06 -10.42 2.41
N TYR A 29 15.75 -9.79 3.36
CA TYR A 29 15.40 -8.48 3.93
C TYR A 29 16.24 -7.33 3.38
N THR A 30 17.31 -7.60 2.62
CA THR A 30 18.17 -6.57 1.99
C THR A 30 17.68 -6.20 0.58
N GLY A 31 16.37 -6.01 0.41
CA GLY A 31 15.86 -5.62 -0.89
C GLY A 31 14.37 -5.54 -0.94
N ASP A 32 13.90 -4.76 -1.90
CA ASP A 32 12.51 -4.76 -2.35
C ASP A 32 12.43 -5.34 -3.78
N SER A 33 11.32 -5.10 -4.46
CA SER A 33 11.08 -5.54 -5.82
C SER A 33 11.79 -4.69 -6.89
N LEU A 34 12.79 -3.88 -6.55
CA LEU A 34 13.61 -3.14 -7.52
C LEU A 34 14.37 -4.05 -8.50
N SER A 35 14.86 -5.21 -8.03
CA SER A 35 15.65 -6.11 -8.87
C SER A 35 14.78 -7.05 -9.74
N PRO A 36 15.30 -7.63 -10.84
CA PRO A 36 14.58 -8.64 -11.63
C PRO A 36 14.22 -9.91 -10.84
N SER A 37 15.03 -10.28 -9.86
CA SER A 37 14.74 -11.35 -8.90
C SER A 37 13.81 -10.89 -7.76
N ARG A 38 13.33 -9.64 -7.84
CA ARG A 38 12.56 -8.94 -6.80
C ARG A 38 13.34 -8.93 -5.48
N ALA A 39 12.65 -9.10 -4.35
CA ALA A 39 13.25 -9.11 -3.01
C ALA A 39 14.00 -10.41 -2.68
N PHE A 40 14.49 -11.15 -3.69
CA PHE A 40 15.29 -12.38 -3.55
C PHE A 40 16.63 -12.21 -4.28
N GLY A 41 17.67 -12.87 -3.78
CA GLY A 41 19.01 -12.80 -4.38
C GLY A 41 19.67 -11.44 -4.19
N ALA A 42 19.33 -10.73 -3.12
CA ALA A 42 19.93 -9.45 -2.75
C ALA A 42 21.46 -9.54 -2.67
N ALA A 43 22.00 -10.67 -2.20
CA ALA A 43 23.44 -10.92 -2.11
C ALA A 43 24.14 -10.90 -3.48
N ALA A 44 23.42 -11.20 -4.55
CA ALA A 44 23.93 -11.11 -5.92
C ALA A 44 23.66 -9.73 -6.55
N ALA A 45 22.61 -9.02 -6.09
CA ALA A 45 22.15 -7.76 -6.67
C ALA A 45 22.80 -6.51 -6.05
N PHE A 46 23.23 -6.57 -4.79
CA PHE A 46 23.74 -5.42 -4.03
C PHE A 46 25.14 -5.66 -3.48
N GLU A 47 25.94 -4.59 -3.40
CA GLU A 47 27.30 -4.65 -2.85
C GLU A 47 27.32 -4.93 -1.35
N ARG A 48 26.24 -4.59 -0.65
CA ARG A 48 26.15 -4.69 0.80
C ARG A 48 24.79 -5.20 1.25
N LEU A 49 24.84 -6.11 2.23
CA LEU A 49 23.67 -6.59 2.94
C LEU A 49 23.43 -5.81 4.23
N ALA A 50 22.23 -5.95 4.81
CA ALA A 50 22.00 -5.60 6.21
C ALA A 50 23.02 -6.34 7.11
N ASP A 51 23.44 -5.71 8.20
CA ASP A 51 24.28 -6.39 9.19
C ASP A 51 23.40 -7.30 10.09
N VAL A 52 22.14 -6.93 10.32
CA VAL A 52 21.16 -7.68 11.12
C VAL A 52 19.72 -7.25 10.78
N VAL A 53 18.76 -8.17 10.93
CA VAL A 53 17.32 -7.86 10.92
C VAL A 53 16.78 -7.94 12.35
N VAL A 54 16.05 -6.92 12.77
CA VAL A 54 15.44 -6.84 14.11
C VAL A 54 13.93 -6.71 13.96
N ARG A 55 13.17 -7.55 14.66
CA ARG A 55 11.72 -7.69 14.51
C ARG A 55 11.02 -7.30 15.82
N PRO A 56 10.82 -6.01 16.13
CA PRO A 56 10.12 -5.61 17.35
C PRO A 56 8.64 -5.99 17.32
N GLY A 57 8.08 -6.34 18.47
CA GLY A 57 6.67 -6.70 18.67
C GLY A 57 5.79 -5.56 19.17
N CYS A 58 6.38 -4.41 19.54
CA CYS A 58 5.65 -3.24 20.01
C CYS A 58 6.44 -1.94 19.87
N THR A 59 5.78 -0.79 20.06
CA THR A 59 6.38 0.55 19.94
C THR A 59 7.53 0.78 20.92
N SER A 60 7.46 0.27 22.14
CA SER A 60 8.53 0.46 23.12
C SER A 60 9.82 -0.25 22.69
N GLU A 61 9.71 -1.45 22.13
CA GLU A 61 10.86 -2.17 21.55
C GLU A 61 11.46 -1.40 20.37
N VAL A 62 10.62 -0.86 19.47
CA VAL A 62 11.08 0.03 18.38
C VAL A 62 11.87 1.21 18.94
N ALA A 63 11.34 1.90 19.96
CA ALA A 63 11.98 3.03 20.60
C ALA A 63 13.31 2.68 21.29
N GLU A 64 13.42 1.48 21.86
CA GLU A 64 14.67 0.98 22.44
C GLU A 64 15.72 0.66 21.38
N VAL A 65 15.34 -0.04 20.30
CA VAL A 65 16.23 -0.34 19.19
C VAL A 65 16.73 0.94 18.51
N VAL A 66 15.85 1.91 18.29
CA VAL A 66 16.21 3.20 17.68
C VAL A 66 17.18 3.98 18.58
N ARG A 67 16.95 4.03 19.90
CA ARG A 67 17.89 4.67 20.84
C ARG A 67 19.25 4.00 20.81
N TRP A 68 19.26 2.67 20.90
CA TRP A 68 20.50 1.90 20.88
C TRP A 68 21.27 2.15 19.58
N ALA A 69 20.61 2.09 18.43
CA ALA A 69 21.25 2.35 17.14
C ALA A 69 21.78 3.79 17.04
N ASN A 70 21.03 4.77 17.53
CA ASN A 70 21.46 6.16 17.56
C ASN A 70 22.68 6.38 18.46
N GLU A 71 22.74 5.77 19.65
CA GLU A 71 23.92 5.82 20.53
C GLU A 71 25.17 5.22 19.88
N HIS A 72 25.00 4.16 19.08
CA HIS A 72 26.08 3.45 18.40
C HIS A 72 26.34 3.96 16.97
N GLN A 73 25.59 4.96 16.50
CA GLN A 73 25.67 5.53 15.15
C GLN A 73 25.48 4.47 14.05
N ILE A 74 24.54 3.56 14.26
CA ILE A 74 24.20 2.48 13.34
C ILE A 74 22.96 2.86 12.52
N PRO A 75 23.02 2.82 11.17
CA PRO A 75 21.86 3.10 10.33
C PRO A 75 20.71 2.11 10.59
N ILE A 76 19.48 2.63 10.50
CA ILE A 76 18.25 1.82 10.50
C ILE A 76 17.55 1.99 9.17
N VAL A 77 17.06 0.88 8.62
CA VAL A 77 16.16 0.84 7.46
C VAL A 77 14.84 0.18 7.89
N PRO A 78 13.74 0.95 8.03
CA PRO A 78 12.44 0.38 8.33
C PRO A 78 11.95 -0.52 7.20
N TYR A 79 11.38 -1.67 7.55
CA TYR A 79 10.96 -2.68 6.58
C TYR A 79 9.56 -3.20 6.88
N GLY A 80 8.72 -3.23 5.86
CA GLY A 80 7.36 -3.78 5.90
C GLY A 80 7.25 -5.07 5.08
N GLY A 81 6.49 -5.01 3.99
CA GLY A 81 6.31 -6.13 3.05
C GLY A 81 7.46 -6.34 2.05
N GLY A 82 8.35 -5.35 1.87
CA GLY A 82 9.41 -5.40 0.85
C GLY A 82 8.90 -5.35 -0.59
N THR A 83 7.73 -4.76 -0.81
CA THR A 83 7.06 -4.70 -2.12
C THR A 83 7.34 -3.43 -2.90
N GLY A 84 8.14 -2.51 -2.35
CA GLY A 84 8.63 -1.32 -3.05
C GLY A 84 9.39 -1.69 -4.33
N VAL A 85 9.53 -0.75 -5.25
CA VAL A 85 10.20 -0.98 -6.54
C VAL A 85 11.31 0.06 -6.80
N MET A 86 11.64 0.86 -5.78
CA MET A 86 12.54 2.01 -5.90
C MET A 86 13.81 1.84 -5.08
N GLY A 87 13.98 0.73 -4.36
CA GLY A 87 15.16 0.48 -3.53
C GLY A 87 15.11 1.15 -2.15
N ALA A 88 13.93 1.57 -1.69
CA ALA A 88 13.76 2.32 -0.44
C ALA A 88 14.29 1.56 0.79
N VAL A 89 14.29 0.23 0.73
CA VAL A 89 14.72 -0.65 1.82
C VAL A 89 16.13 -1.21 1.63
N VAL A 90 16.88 -0.75 0.61
CA VAL A 90 18.25 -1.21 0.36
C VAL A 90 19.20 -0.56 1.38
N PRO A 91 19.88 -1.33 2.24
CA PRO A 91 20.79 -0.82 3.26
C PRO A 91 22.17 -0.53 2.65
N GLU A 92 22.29 0.58 1.90
CA GLU A 92 23.53 1.05 1.27
C GLU A 92 24.74 1.09 2.23
N ARG A 93 24.49 1.31 3.53
CA ARG A 93 25.51 1.38 4.59
C ARG A 93 25.50 0.19 5.53
N GLY A 94 24.79 -0.89 5.20
CA GLY A 94 24.48 -1.99 6.12
C GLY A 94 23.63 -1.50 7.29
N GLY A 95 23.93 -1.99 8.50
CA GLY A 95 23.19 -1.62 9.71
C GLY A 95 21.98 -2.52 9.93
N ILE A 96 20.95 -1.95 10.54
CA ILE A 96 19.78 -2.69 11.03
C ILE A 96 18.65 -2.55 10.03
N VAL A 97 18.14 -3.67 9.52
CA VAL A 97 16.80 -3.69 8.93
C VAL A 97 15.80 -3.90 10.06
N LEU A 98 14.87 -2.98 10.22
CA LEU A 98 13.87 -2.99 11.30
C LEU A 98 12.51 -3.41 10.74
N ASP A 99 12.16 -4.69 10.92
CA ASP A 99 10.94 -5.28 10.38
C ASP A 99 9.76 -5.12 11.34
N VAL A 100 8.77 -4.32 10.92
CA VAL A 100 7.59 -4.01 11.75
C VAL A 100 6.48 -5.08 11.69
N LYS A 101 6.64 -6.14 10.89
CA LYS A 101 5.57 -7.14 10.64
C LYS A 101 5.10 -7.92 11.87
N ARG A 102 5.85 -7.97 12.98
CA ARG A 102 5.35 -8.57 14.24
C ARG A 102 4.29 -7.70 14.91
N MET A 103 4.25 -6.41 14.60
CA MET A 103 3.19 -5.49 15.03
C MET A 103 2.05 -5.57 14.01
N ASN A 104 1.17 -6.57 14.13
CA ASN A 104 0.17 -6.90 13.10
C ASN A 104 -1.27 -7.02 13.64
N ARG A 105 -1.63 -6.25 14.67
CA ARG A 105 -2.99 -6.29 15.21
C ARG A 105 -3.86 -5.19 14.64
N VAL A 106 -5.10 -5.54 14.32
CA VAL A 106 -6.20 -4.58 14.18
C VAL A 106 -6.66 -4.22 15.60
N LEU A 107 -6.41 -2.97 16.01
CA LEU A 107 -6.63 -2.53 17.39
C LEU A 107 -8.06 -2.07 17.61
N GLU A 108 -8.66 -1.42 16.60
CA GLU A 108 -10.01 -0.87 16.67
C GLU A 108 -10.58 -0.67 15.26
N ILE A 109 -11.89 -0.92 15.12
CA ILE A 109 -12.68 -0.56 13.94
C ILE A 109 -13.84 0.28 14.45
N ASP A 110 -13.99 1.48 13.90
CA ASP A 110 -15.10 2.39 14.16
C ASP A 110 -15.95 2.53 12.87
N PRO A 111 -17.06 1.79 12.76
CA PRO A 111 -17.97 1.86 11.61
C PRO A 111 -18.79 3.15 11.53
N GLU A 112 -18.84 3.95 12.61
CA GLU A 112 -19.55 5.24 12.64
C GLU A 112 -18.66 6.36 12.10
N SER A 113 -17.43 6.45 12.61
CA SER A 113 -16.43 7.41 12.13
C SER A 113 -15.75 6.98 10.83
N LEU A 114 -15.96 5.74 10.40
CA LEU A 114 -15.32 5.11 9.24
C LEU A 114 -13.80 5.17 9.34
N THR A 115 -13.27 4.71 10.48
CA THR A 115 -11.83 4.62 10.74
C THR A 115 -11.43 3.25 11.31
N ALA A 116 -10.22 2.80 10.99
CA ALA A 116 -9.59 1.66 11.63
C ALA A 116 -8.24 2.05 12.21
N ARG A 117 -7.97 1.65 13.46
CA ARG A 117 -6.67 1.81 14.12
C ARG A 117 -5.95 0.47 14.13
N VAL A 118 -4.74 0.45 13.60
CA VAL A 118 -3.99 -0.77 13.27
C VAL A 118 -2.51 -0.60 13.58
N ASP A 119 -1.85 -1.68 13.97
CA ASP A 119 -0.40 -1.72 14.06
C ASP A 119 0.24 -1.56 12.66
N ALA A 120 1.45 -1.01 12.60
CA ALA A 120 2.18 -0.68 11.37
C ALA A 120 2.44 -1.85 10.41
N GLY A 121 2.63 -3.04 10.98
CA GLY A 121 2.96 -4.26 10.26
C GLY A 121 1.77 -5.05 9.73
N VAL A 122 0.53 -4.59 9.97
CA VAL A 122 -0.67 -5.23 9.41
C VAL A 122 -0.57 -5.25 7.89
N VAL A 123 -0.75 -6.43 7.30
CA VAL A 123 -0.82 -6.62 5.85
C VAL A 123 -2.20 -6.16 5.35
N LEU A 124 -2.25 -5.51 4.19
CA LEU A 124 -3.51 -4.96 3.68
C LEU A 124 -4.59 -6.03 3.47
N GLU A 125 -4.25 -7.19 2.92
CA GLU A 125 -5.21 -8.30 2.73
C GLU A 125 -5.78 -8.83 4.06
N GLU A 126 -4.94 -8.91 5.11
CA GLU A 126 -5.40 -9.29 6.45
C GLU A 126 -6.38 -8.25 6.99
N LEU A 127 -6.09 -6.96 6.79
CA LEU A 127 -7.00 -5.88 7.16
C LEU A 127 -8.31 -5.92 6.37
N GLU A 128 -8.26 -6.12 5.05
CA GLU A 128 -9.46 -6.26 4.22
C GLU A 128 -10.35 -7.41 4.69
N THR A 129 -9.74 -8.54 5.06
CA THR A 129 -10.47 -9.71 5.56
C THR A 129 -11.26 -9.35 6.82
N VAL A 130 -10.64 -8.67 7.79
CA VAL A 130 -11.31 -8.26 9.05
C VAL A 130 -12.38 -7.18 8.79
N LEU A 131 -12.12 -6.22 7.91
CA LEU A 131 -13.08 -5.17 7.57
C LEU A 131 -14.31 -5.73 6.84
N ALA A 132 -14.12 -6.74 5.99
CA ALA A 132 -15.20 -7.36 5.22
C ALA A 132 -16.28 -7.97 6.13
N GLU A 133 -15.90 -8.50 7.30
CA GLU A 133 -16.85 -9.00 8.32
C GLU A 133 -17.84 -7.92 8.81
N HIS A 134 -17.46 -6.64 8.64
CA HIS A 134 -18.24 -5.47 9.05
C HIS A 134 -18.89 -4.75 7.86
N GLY A 135 -18.81 -5.32 6.65
CA GLY A 135 -19.25 -4.64 5.41
C GLY A 135 -18.42 -3.40 5.08
N LEU A 136 -17.15 -3.41 5.49
CA LEU A 136 -16.19 -2.32 5.29
C LEU A 136 -15.02 -2.80 4.41
N MET A 137 -14.25 -1.86 3.87
CA MET A 137 -13.08 -2.08 3.03
C MET A 137 -12.05 -0.96 3.21
N ILE A 138 -10.81 -1.20 2.79
CA ILE A 138 -9.82 -0.12 2.60
C ILE A 138 -10.03 0.52 1.22
N GLY A 139 -9.63 1.79 1.07
CA GLY A 139 -9.68 2.48 -0.22
C GLY A 139 -8.40 2.29 -1.06
N HIS A 140 -7.30 1.90 -0.43
CA HIS A 140 -5.99 1.73 -1.06
C HIS A 140 -5.77 0.28 -1.49
N ASP A 141 -5.72 0.03 -2.79
CA ASP A 141 -5.72 -1.29 -3.42
C ASP A 141 -4.56 -1.46 -4.43
N PRO A 142 -3.29 -1.39 -4.00
CA PRO A 142 -2.16 -1.64 -4.90
C PRO A 142 -2.13 -3.11 -5.35
N TYR A 143 -1.42 -3.41 -6.43
CA TYR A 143 -1.16 -4.81 -6.84
C TYR A 143 -0.57 -5.67 -5.70
N SER A 144 0.13 -5.05 -4.76
CA SER A 144 0.78 -5.71 -3.62
C SER A 144 -0.11 -5.90 -2.39
N VAL A 145 -1.44 -5.75 -2.46
CA VAL A 145 -2.36 -5.97 -1.31
C VAL A 145 -2.04 -7.22 -0.46
N PRO A 146 -1.72 -8.39 -1.05
CA PRO A 146 -1.44 -9.61 -0.26
C PRO A 146 -0.16 -9.56 0.60
N ILE A 147 0.68 -8.53 0.45
CA ILE A 147 2.02 -8.48 1.07
C ILE A 147 2.35 -7.12 1.67
N ALA A 148 1.85 -6.02 1.07
CA ALA A 148 2.12 -4.67 1.52
C ALA A 148 1.56 -4.44 2.93
N THR A 149 2.33 -3.73 3.75
CA THR A 149 1.92 -3.37 5.12
C THR A 149 1.40 -1.94 5.17
N VAL A 150 0.56 -1.64 6.15
CA VAL A 150 -0.02 -0.30 6.37
C VAL A 150 1.06 0.77 6.49
N ALA A 151 2.11 0.56 7.28
CA ALA A 151 3.19 1.54 7.39
C ALA A 151 3.98 1.69 6.08
N GLY A 152 4.15 0.60 5.32
CA GLY A 152 4.82 0.62 4.03
C GLY A 152 4.09 1.51 3.03
N THR A 153 2.76 1.34 2.90
CA THR A 153 1.95 2.13 1.97
C THR A 153 1.84 3.60 2.37
N ILE A 154 1.82 3.91 3.67
CA ILE A 154 1.90 5.30 4.16
C ILE A 154 3.26 5.90 3.81
N SER A 155 4.33 5.16 4.10
CA SER A 155 5.71 5.65 3.90
C SER A 155 6.04 5.88 2.43
N THR A 156 5.44 5.13 1.50
CA THR A 156 5.61 5.35 0.05
C THR A 156 4.55 6.28 -0.55
N ASN A 157 3.53 6.64 0.23
CA ASN A 157 2.31 7.30 -0.26
C ASN A 157 1.75 6.64 -1.54
N GLY A 158 1.67 5.31 -1.52
CA GLY A 158 1.33 4.51 -2.69
C GLY A 158 -0.04 4.87 -3.28
N VAL A 159 -0.18 4.60 -4.58
CA VAL A 159 -1.44 4.74 -5.34
C VAL A 159 -1.96 3.34 -5.67
N GLY A 160 -3.27 3.13 -5.48
CA GLY A 160 -3.98 1.91 -5.87
C GLY A 160 -4.88 2.15 -7.08
N TYR A 161 -5.50 1.10 -7.61
CA TYR A 161 -6.39 1.22 -8.77
C TYR A 161 -7.66 2.05 -8.50
N ARG A 162 -8.13 2.09 -7.24
CA ARG A 162 -9.28 2.91 -6.80
C ARG A 162 -8.91 4.34 -6.40
N ALA A 163 -7.70 4.80 -6.69
CA ALA A 163 -7.24 6.13 -6.28
C ALA A 163 -8.05 7.29 -6.87
N CYS A 164 -8.79 7.09 -7.97
CA CYS A 164 -9.67 8.13 -8.50
C CYS A 164 -10.81 8.47 -7.51
N ALA A 165 -11.32 7.48 -6.78
CA ALA A 165 -12.33 7.67 -5.73
C ALA A 165 -11.73 7.96 -4.34
N HIS A 166 -10.62 7.32 -3.98
CA HIS A 166 -10.12 7.30 -2.60
C HIS A 166 -8.78 8.00 -2.38
N GLY A 167 -8.12 8.46 -3.45
CA GLY A 167 -6.79 9.06 -3.38
C GLY A 167 -5.68 8.05 -3.05
N PRO A 168 -4.42 8.51 -2.95
CA PRO A 168 -3.31 7.71 -2.46
C PRO A 168 -3.50 7.33 -0.98
N MET A 169 -2.64 6.42 -0.48
CA MET A 169 -2.69 5.99 0.92
C MET A 169 -2.60 7.17 1.92
N GLY A 170 -1.81 8.20 1.61
CA GLY A 170 -1.67 9.38 2.46
C GLY A 170 -2.97 10.15 2.68
N ASP A 171 -3.88 10.18 1.70
CA ASP A 171 -5.19 10.83 1.83
C ASP A 171 -6.12 10.06 2.77
N GLN A 172 -5.83 8.77 2.96
CA GLN A 172 -6.58 7.87 3.84
C GLN A 172 -6.02 7.89 5.26
N LEU A 173 -4.86 8.49 5.51
CA LEU A 173 -4.28 8.57 6.86
C LEU A 173 -4.99 9.63 7.72
N VAL A 174 -5.56 9.21 8.84
CA VAL A 174 -6.20 10.10 9.82
C VAL A 174 -5.20 10.53 10.90
N GLY A 175 -4.48 9.56 11.45
CA GLY A 175 -3.46 9.78 12.47
C GLY A 175 -2.46 8.64 12.50
N LEU A 176 -1.35 8.85 13.18
CA LEU A 176 -0.24 7.92 13.28
C LEU A 176 0.48 8.06 14.63
N GLU A 177 1.17 7.00 14.98
CA GLU A 177 2.23 6.96 15.98
C GLU A 177 3.54 6.62 15.27
N ALA A 178 4.61 7.33 15.63
CA ALA A 178 5.94 7.06 15.09
C ALA A 178 7.04 7.24 16.14
N VAL A 179 8.13 6.51 15.95
CA VAL A 179 9.37 6.62 16.71
C VAL A 179 10.37 7.47 15.94
N LEU A 180 10.82 8.57 16.56
CA LEU A 180 11.81 9.49 16.02
C LEU A 180 13.24 8.94 16.18
N PRO A 181 14.25 9.50 15.46
CA PRO A 181 15.64 9.02 15.53
C PRO A 181 16.30 9.04 16.92
N ASP A 182 15.77 9.82 17.87
CA ASP A 182 16.23 9.82 19.27
C ASP A 182 15.40 8.89 20.18
N GLY A 183 14.51 8.10 19.60
CA GLY A 183 13.62 7.17 20.27
C GLY A 183 12.38 7.79 20.91
N ARG A 184 12.16 9.10 20.79
CA ARG A 184 10.90 9.69 21.26
C ARG A 184 9.75 9.15 20.41
N ILE A 185 8.67 8.79 21.10
CA ILE A 185 7.41 8.42 20.47
C ILE A 185 6.60 9.70 20.28
N ILE A 186 6.11 9.91 19.06
CA ILE A 186 5.14 10.96 18.76
C ILE A 186 3.82 10.33 18.35
N GLU A 187 2.73 11.01 18.71
CA GLU A 187 1.39 10.67 18.28
C GLU A 187 0.75 11.91 17.65
N THR A 188 0.09 11.69 16.53
CA THR A 188 -0.76 12.69 15.89
C THR A 188 -2.21 12.40 16.22
N ARG A 189 -3.08 13.40 16.09
CA ARG A 189 -4.50 13.24 16.45
C ARG A 189 -5.18 12.29 15.46
N ASP A 190 -5.88 11.29 15.98
CA ASP A 190 -6.67 10.30 15.24
C ASP A 190 -8.12 10.78 14.98
N VAL A 191 -8.30 12.08 14.71
CA VAL A 191 -9.60 12.66 14.37
C VAL A 191 -9.67 13.01 12.88
N PRO A 192 -10.72 12.63 12.14
CA PRO A 192 -10.79 12.81 10.68
C PRO A 192 -10.59 14.23 10.16
N LYS A 193 -10.83 15.25 10.99
CA LYS A 193 -10.61 16.65 10.63
C LYS A 193 -10.30 17.47 11.89
N TYR A 194 -9.23 18.25 11.83
CA TYR A 194 -8.87 19.22 12.86
C TYR A 194 -8.21 20.44 12.22
N SER A 195 -8.29 21.59 12.90
CA SER A 195 -7.72 22.88 12.45
C SER A 195 -6.72 23.47 13.45
N SER A 196 -6.25 22.66 14.40
CA SER A 196 -5.36 23.07 15.49
C SER A 196 -3.91 22.68 15.21
N GLY A 197 -3.14 23.65 14.72
CA GLY A 197 -1.70 23.49 14.43
C GLY A 197 -1.40 22.81 13.09
N PRO A 198 -0.12 22.54 12.79
CA PRO A 198 0.28 21.85 11.58
C PRO A 198 -0.18 20.38 11.60
N ASN A 199 -0.52 19.85 10.42
CA ASN A 199 -0.77 18.43 10.25
C ASN A 199 0.58 17.70 10.07
N LEU A 200 1.08 17.10 11.15
CA LEU A 200 2.38 16.42 11.17
C LEU A 200 2.37 15.08 10.41
N ASN A 201 1.21 14.54 10.04
CA ASN A 201 1.11 13.30 9.26
C ASN A 201 1.90 13.41 7.95
N HIS A 202 1.86 14.59 7.30
CA HIS A 202 2.55 14.85 6.04
C HIS A 202 4.08 14.81 6.13
N LEU A 203 4.66 14.79 7.33
CA LEU A 203 6.09 14.54 7.49
C LEU A 203 6.44 13.06 7.32
N PHE A 204 5.48 12.15 7.47
CA PHE A 204 5.71 10.69 7.38
C PHE A 204 5.12 10.08 6.11
N ILE A 205 4.08 10.69 5.55
CA ILE A 205 3.50 10.30 4.26
C ILE A 205 4.54 10.52 3.16
N GLY A 206 4.91 9.45 2.44
CA GLY A 206 5.90 9.52 1.36
C GLY A 206 7.34 9.73 1.85
N ALA A 207 7.61 9.58 3.15
CA ALA A 207 8.93 9.81 3.72
C ALA A 207 9.88 8.62 3.58
N GLU A 208 9.39 7.44 3.18
CA GLU A 208 10.19 6.23 2.99
C GLU A 208 11.04 5.87 4.22
N GLY A 209 10.52 6.10 5.43
CA GLY A 209 11.20 5.80 6.70
C GLY A 209 12.31 6.78 7.10
N THR A 210 12.56 7.85 6.34
CA THR A 210 13.68 8.78 6.58
C THR A 210 13.55 9.64 7.83
N PHE A 211 12.32 9.93 8.27
CA PHE A 211 12.05 10.79 9.44
C PHE A 211 11.67 10.03 10.71
N GLY A 212 11.53 8.70 10.63
CA GLY A 212 11.17 7.86 11.75
C GLY A 212 10.45 6.57 11.33
N VAL A 213 10.13 5.76 12.34
CA VAL A 213 9.48 4.46 12.16
C VAL A 213 8.01 4.59 12.54
N ILE A 214 7.09 4.43 11.58
CA ILE A 214 5.66 4.36 11.88
C ILE A 214 5.37 3.04 12.61
N THR A 215 4.71 3.10 13.77
CA THR A 215 4.40 1.94 14.62
C THR A 215 2.91 1.63 14.68
N ARG A 216 2.05 2.64 14.49
CA ARG A 216 0.59 2.49 14.46
C ARG A 216 -0.01 3.56 13.55
N ALA A 217 -1.14 3.25 12.94
CA ALA A 217 -1.88 4.20 12.12
C ALA A 217 -3.38 4.09 12.39
N THR A 218 -4.06 5.23 12.32
CA THR A 218 -5.51 5.31 12.17
C THR A 218 -5.79 5.73 10.74
N ILE A 219 -6.49 4.89 9.98
CA ILE A 219 -6.78 5.10 8.56
C ILE A 219 -8.29 5.18 8.33
N ARG A 220 -8.68 5.89 7.28
CA ARG A 220 -10.05 5.88 6.75
C ARG A 220 -10.35 4.50 6.18
N ILE A 221 -11.57 4.05 6.43
CA ILE A 221 -12.15 2.86 5.83
C ILE A 221 -13.47 3.25 5.15
N TYR A 222 -13.96 2.40 4.27
CA TYR A 222 -15.10 2.70 3.42
C TYR A 222 -16.13 1.58 3.52
N ARG A 223 -17.39 1.89 3.22
CA ARG A 223 -18.42 0.85 3.06
C ARG A 223 -18.14 0.10 1.76
N VAL A 224 -18.30 -1.23 1.79
CA VAL A 224 -18.30 -2.02 0.56
C VAL A 224 -19.43 -1.50 -0.34
N PRO A 225 -19.17 -1.20 -1.62
CA PRO A 225 -20.20 -0.70 -2.53
C PRO A 225 -21.28 -1.75 -2.78
N GLU A 226 -22.53 -1.31 -2.94
CA GLU A 226 -23.65 -2.20 -3.27
C GLU A 226 -23.57 -2.72 -4.72
N SER A 227 -22.96 -1.94 -5.60
CA SER A 227 -22.79 -2.28 -7.01
C SER A 227 -21.43 -1.82 -7.52
N ALA A 228 -20.84 -2.63 -8.38
CA ALA A 228 -19.62 -2.36 -9.13
C ALA A 228 -19.89 -2.67 -10.62
N GLN A 229 -19.55 -1.74 -11.50
CA GLN A 229 -19.69 -1.90 -12.95
C GLN A 229 -18.36 -1.58 -13.63
N PHE A 230 -17.79 -2.59 -14.26
CA PHE A 230 -16.61 -2.44 -15.11
C PHE A 230 -17.04 -2.13 -16.54
N ALA A 231 -16.33 -1.21 -17.18
CA ALA A 231 -16.47 -0.85 -18.57
C ALA A 231 -15.10 -0.68 -19.21
N SER A 232 -15.00 -1.04 -20.49
CA SER A 232 -13.81 -0.80 -21.31
C SER A 232 -14.23 -0.09 -22.60
N VAL A 233 -13.40 0.84 -23.07
CA VAL A 233 -13.63 1.59 -24.31
C VAL A 233 -12.35 1.57 -25.14
N GLY A 234 -12.42 1.06 -26.36
CA GLY A 234 -11.30 1.07 -27.30
C GLY A 234 -11.19 2.40 -28.06
N PHE A 235 -9.97 2.79 -28.39
CA PHE A 235 -9.64 3.97 -29.18
C PHE A 235 -8.64 3.62 -30.29
N ASP A 236 -8.63 4.40 -31.38
CA ASP A 236 -7.67 4.19 -32.47
C ASP A 236 -6.27 4.71 -32.08
N THR A 237 -6.19 5.66 -31.13
CA THR A 237 -4.93 6.23 -30.65
C THR A 237 -4.95 6.57 -29.16
N PHE A 238 -3.77 6.61 -28.54
CA PHE A 238 -3.62 6.99 -27.12
C PHE A 238 -4.16 8.41 -26.85
N ASP A 239 -3.91 9.35 -27.77
CA ASP A 239 -4.36 10.74 -27.65
C ASP A 239 -5.89 10.86 -27.59
N GLU A 240 -6.62 10.03 -28.35
CA GLU A 240 -8.09 9.98 -28.31
C GLU A 240 -8.59 9.43 -26.97
N GLY A 241 -8.00 8.34 -26.48
CA GLY A 241 -8.35 7.76 -25.18
C GLY A 241 -8.06 8.72 -24.02
N PHE A 242 -6.92 9.42 -24.07
CA PHE A 242 -6.56 10.45 -23.10
C PHE A 242 -7.53 11.63 -23.14
N ALA A 243 -7.87 12.13 -24.34
CA ALA A 243 -8.84 13.21 -24.50
C ALA A 243 -10.22 12.82 -23.92
N ALA A 244 -10.71 11.60 -24.20
CA ALA A 244 -11.96 11.10 -23.65
C ALA A 244 -11.94 11.01 -22.12
N ALA A 245 -10.84 10.51 -21.52
CA ALA A 245 -10.66 10.47 -20.08
C ALA A 245 -10.69 11.89 -19.45
N THR A 246 -10.01 12.86 -20.07
CA THR A 246 -10.00 14.25 -19.58
C THR A 246 -11.36 14.92 -19.68
N GLU A 247 -12.09 14.74 -20.79
CA GLU A 247 -13.43 15.29 -20.98
C GLU A 247 -14.42 14.69 -19.98
N MET A 248 -14.37 13.37 -19.76
CA MET A 248 -15.17 12.68 -18.76
C MET A 248 -14.99 13.29 -17.37
N LEU A 249 -13.73 13.49 -16.93
CA LEU A 249 -13.43 14.11 -15.64
C LEU A 249 -13.88 15.59 -15.59
N ALA A 250 -13.74 16.33 -16.69
CA ALA A 250 -14.18 17.73 -16.79
C ALA A 250 -15.71 17.87 -16.69
N LEU A 251 -16.46 16.87 -17.15
CA LEU A 251 -17.91 16.76 -16.98
C LEU A 251 -18.32 16.34 -15.56
N GLY A 252 -17.36 16.05 -14.67
CA GLY A 252 -17.60 15.62 -13.30
C GLY A 252 -17.94 14.13 -13.15
N ILE A 253 -17.77 13.33 -14.21
CA ILE A 253 -17.93 11.88 -14.16
C ILE A 253 -16.64 11.31 -13.55
N ARG A 254 -16.76 10.73 -12.36
CA ARG A 254 -15.61 10.19 -11.61
C ARG A 254 -15.80 8.69 -11.37
N PRO A 255 -15.15 7.82 -12.16
CA PRO A 255 -15.07 6.41 -11.83
C PRO A 255 -14.19 6.20 -10.58
N SER A 256 -14.30 5.05 -9.93
CA SER A 256 -13.35 4.61 -8.91
C SER A 256 -11.99 4.27 -9.49
N LEU A 257 -11.98 3.59 -10.65
CA LEU A 257 -10.79 3.22 -11.42
C LEU A 257 -10.84 3.91 -12.78
N LEU A 258 -9.70 4.47 -13.19
CA LEU A 258 -9.47 4.98 -14.52
C LEU A 258 -8.06 4.54 -14.92
N ASP A 259 -7.96 3.69 -15.93
CA ASP A 259 -6.68 3.18 -16.44
C ASP A 259 -6.70 3.16 -17.97
N LEU A 260 -5.69 3.76 -18.60
CA LEU A 260 -5.56 3.85 -20.06
C LEU A 260 -4.31 3.07 -20.46
N THR A 261 -4.52 1.94 -21.14
CA THR A 261 -3.47 1.02 -21.54
C THR A 261 -3.29 1.04 -23.06
N GLU A 262 -2.06 0.76 -23.50
CA GLU A 262 -1.71 0.53 -24.90
C GLU A 262 -0.89 -0.77 -24.96
N GLU A 263 -1.49 -1.83 -25.49
CA GLU A 263 -0.86 -3.15 -25.65
C GLU A 263 -1.09 -3.64 -27.08
N ASP A 264 -0.03 -4.07 -27.77
CA ASP A 264 -0.12 -4.64 -29.13
C ASP A 264 -0.97 -3.81 -30.13
N GLU A 265 -0.83 -2.48 -30.08
CA GLU A 265 -1.59 -1.48 -30.88
C GLU A 265 -3.06 -1.29 -30.46
N GLU A 266 -3.57 -2.00 -29.45
CA GLU A 266 -4.88 -1.75 -28.84
C GLU A 266 -4.77 -0.71 -27.72
N VAL A 267 -5.48 0.40 -27.88
CA VAL A 267 -5.63 1.43 -26.84
C VAL A 267 -6.97 1.24 -26.14
N THR A 268 -6.94 0.93 -24.85
CA THR A 268 -8.16 0.66 -24.07
C THR A 268 -8.21 1.51 -22.81
N LEU A 269 -9.33 2.22 -22.61
CA LEU A 269 -9.68 2.88 -21.37
C LEU A 269 -10.54 1.96 -20.51
N HIS A 270 -10.01 1.53 -19.38
CA HIS A 270 -10.71 0.76 -18.36
C HIS A 270 -11.30 1.67 -17.30
N LEU A 271 -12.55 1.43 -16.95
CA LEU A 271 -13.33 2.20 -16.00
C LEU A 271 -14.03 1.28 -14.99
N LEU A 272 -14.03 1.66 -13.72
CA LEU A 272 -14.84 1.03 -12.69
C LEU A 272 -15.73 2.09 -12.04
N PHE A 273 -17.03 1.84 -12.02
CA PHE A 273 -17.98 2.65 -11.24
C PHE A 273 -18.48 1.84 -10.04
N GLU A 274 -18.30 2.38 -8.83
CA GLU A 274 -18.76 1.76 -7.59
C GLU A 274 -19.65 2.71 -6.79
N GLY A 275 -20.59 2.14 -6.02
CA GLY A 275 -21.50 2.90 -5.19
C GLY A 275 -22.86 2.22 -4.98
N PHE A 276 -23.88 3.03 -4.71
CA PHE A 276 -25.26 2.56 -4.57
C PHE A 276 -25.81 2.04 -5.89
N THR A 277 -26.67 1.04 -5.82
CA THR A 277 -27.25 0.39 -7.01
C THR A 277 -27.93 1.41 -7.94
N GLU A 278 -28.65 2.40 -7.40
CA GLU A 278 -29.36 3.43 -8.18
C GLU A 278 -28.42 4.45 -8.84
N GLY A 279 -27.22 4.62 -8.29
CA GLY A 279 -26.20 5.53 -8.81
C GLY A 279 -25.32 4.91 -9.88
N VAL A 280 -25.14 3.58 -9.82
CA VAL A 280 -24.21 2.83 -10.67
C VAL A 280 -24.94 2.03 -11.77
N ALA A 281 -26.13 1.49 -11.47
CA ALA A 281 -26.83 0.68 -12.45
C ALA A 281 -27.27 1.52 -13.68
N PRO A 282 -27.10 0.99 -14.90
CA PRO A 282 -27.58 1.68 -16.09
C PRO A 282 -29.10 1.88 -15.97
N ARG A 283 -29.56 3.14 -15.94
CA ARG A 283 -30.98 3.47 -15.86
C ARG A 283 -31.72 2.89 -17.07
N ARG A 284 -32.50 1.83 -16.85
CA ARG A 284 -33.53 1.36 -17.79
C ARG A 284 -34.71 2.33 -17.77
N SER A 285 -34.58 3.50 -18.38
CA SER A 285 -35.71 4.41 -18.60
C SER A 285 -35.60 5.04 -19.98
N GLY A 286 -36.70 4.96 -20.76
CA GLY A 286 -36.82 5.30 -22.19
C GLY A 286 -36.62 6.79 -22.55
N ARG A 287 -35.54 7.40 -22.09
CA ARG A 287 -35.06 8.74 -22.42
C ARG A 287 -33.60 8.70 -22.87
N GLN A 288 -33.25 7.69 -23.66
CA GLN A 288 -31.90 7.43 -24.18
C GLN A 288 -31.48 8.36 -25.34
N GLN A 289 -32.03 9.57 -25.43
CA GLN A 289 -31.85 10.44 -26.61
C GLN A 289 -31.17 11.80 -26.37
N SER A 290 -30.78 12.19 -25.15
CA SER A 290 -30.22 13.55 -24.95
C SER A 290 -28.80 13.65 -24.39
N VAL A 291 -28.21 12.57 -23.86
CA VAL A 291 -26.82 12.60 -23.33
C VAL A 291 -25.87 11.70 -24.12
N THR A 292 -26.38 10.61 -24.71
CA THR A 292 -25.67 9.69 -25.60
C THR A 292 -25.29 10.28 -26.97
N GLN A 293 -25.64 11.54 -27.26
CA GLN A 293 -25.33 12.20 -28.54
C GLN A 293 -24.07 13.08 -28.50
N ARG A 294 -23.42 13.26 -27.35
CA ARG A 294 -22.13 13.99 -27.28
C ARG A 294 -20.93 13.13 -26.93
N VAL A 295 -21.13 11.99 -26.29
CA VAL A 295 -20.09 10.98 -26.11
C VAL A 295 -20.75 9.63 -26.40
N ALA A 296 -20.55 9.12 -27.61
CA ALA A 296 -21.04 7.80 -28.00
C ALA A 296 -20.06 6.76 -27.46
N ILE A 297 -20.30 6.28 -26.23
CA ILE A 297 -19.60 5.10 -25.69
C ILE A 297 -20.59 3.93 -25.79
N PRO A 298 -20.39 2.97 -26.70
CA PRO A 298 -21.09 1.70 -26.66
C PRO A 298 -20.50 0.88 -25.51
N LEU A 299 -21.25 0.72 -24.42
CA LEU A 299 -20.91 -0.23 -23.37
C LEU A 299 -21.24 -1.65 -23.85
N GLU A 300 -20.23 -2.44 -24.20
CA GLU A 300 -20.44 -3.88 -24.35
C GLU A 300 -20.59 -4.53 -22.97
N GLN A 301 -21.75 -5.12 -22.72
CA GLN A 301 -22.03 -5.86 -21.49
C GLN A 301 -21.43 -7.26 -21.60
N SER A 302 -20.33 -7.50 -20.92
CA SER A 302 -19.81 -8.87 -20.73
C SER A 302 -20.47 -9.50 -19.50
N PRO A 303 -21.17 -10.64 -19.62
CA PRO A 303 -21.77 -11.31 -18.46
C PRO A 303 -20.68 -11.99 -17.64
N LEU A 304 -20.39 -11.47 -16.45
CA LEU A 304 -19.55 -12.14 -15.46
C LEU A 304 -20.25 -13.43 -14.99
N ASN A 305 -19.68 -14.57 -15.37
CA ASN A 305 -20.02 -15.87 -14.82
C ASN A 305 -19.24 -16.02 -13.49
N THR A 306 -19.96 -15.99 -12.37
CA THR A 306 -19.40 -16.24 -11.04
C THR A 306 -19.02 -17.71 -10.90
N THR A 307 -17.80 -18.08 -11.28
CA THR A 307 -17.11 -19.27 -10.77
C THR A 307 -15.62 -19.16 -11.08
N GLY A 308 -14.79 -19.06 -10.04
CA GLY A 308 -13.34 -18.94 -10.18
C GLY A 308 -12.71 -20.21 -10.74
N GLN A 309 -11.80 -20.02 -11.70
CA GLN A 309 -10.66 -20.90 -11.97
C GLN A 309 -9.68 -20.12 -12.86
N PHE A 310 -8.58 -19.64 -12.28
CA PHE A 310 -7.46 -19.09 -13.04
C PHE A 310 -6.77 -20.25 -13.78
N GLY A 311 -6.94 -20.30 -15.10
CA GLY A 311 -6.25 -21.25 -15.97
C GLY A 311 -4.84 -20.77 -16.31
N ALA A 312 -3.83 -21.44 -15.76
CA ALA A 312 -2.43 -21.26 -16.14
C ALA A 312 -2.21 -21.68 -17.61
N THR A 313 -1.80 -20.74 -18.46
CA THR A 313 -1.40 -21.03 -19.85
C THR A 313 0.06 -21.47 -19.88
N GLN A 314 0.28 -22.79 -20.02
CA GLN A 314 1.61 -23.33 -20.33
C GLN A 314 2.05 -22.91 -21.74
N ARG A 315 3.15 -22.17 -21.85
CA ARG A 315 3.86 -21.95 -23.12
C ARG A 315 4.54 -23.26 -23.54
N LYS A 316 4.18 -23.78 -24.72
CA LYS A 316 4.94 -24.81 -25.43
C LYS A 316 6.22 -24.20 -25.98
N ALA A 317 7.36 -24.76 -25.58
CA ALA A 317 8.63 -24.56 -26.28
C ALA A 317 8.58 -25.34 -27.60
N THR A 318 8.89 -24.67 -28.71
CA THR A 318 9.27 -25.30 -29.97
C THR A 318 10.78 -25.17 -30.15
N SER A 319 11.33 -26.28 -30.64
CA SER A 319 12.72 -26.63 -30.98
C SER A 319 13.63 -25.52 -31.50
#